data_AF-A0A967E8I1-F1
#
_entry.id   AF-A0A967E8I1-F1
#
_cell.length_a   1.000
_cell.length_b   1.000
_cell.length_c   1.000
_cell.angle_alpha   90.00
_cell.angle_beta   90.00
_cell.angle_gamma   90.00
#
_symmetry.space_group_name_H-M   'P 1'
#
loop_
_entity.id
_entity.type
_entity.pdbx_description
1 polymer ?
#
loop_
_entity_poly.entity_id
_entity_poly.type
_entity_poly.pdbx_seq_one_letter_code
_entity_poly.pdbx_strand_id
1 'polypeptide(L)'
;MTCYPLTVFFDGACPICAREIALMKRLDRKRRLTFCDFSLQDYDKKVTGFAPSQLGRVIHAQWADGRVITGVPVFQAMWEAVGLGLLTQLSRVSILEPLFYRAYAWFARNRLWLTGRAKDCPGSTCAASLGTKRKELDNLRAHGGSGIAHR
;
A
#
# COMPACT_ATOMS: atom_id res chain seq x y z
N MET A 1 -13.20 0.31 23.27
CA MET A 1 -12.61 1.65 23.48
C MET A 1 -11.31 1.73 22.71
N THR A 2 -11.12 2.75 21.88
CA THR A 2 -9.85 3.04 21.18
C THR A 2 -8.95 3.84 22.14
N CYS A 3 -7.75 3.34 22.41
CA CYS A 3 -6.81 3.96 23.36
C CYS A 3 -5.74 4.75 22.59
N TYR A 4 -5.81 6.07 22.66
CA TYR A 4 -4.86 6.96 21.99
C TYR A 4 -3.65 7.27 22.89
N PRO A 5 -2.47 7.57 22.30
CA PRO A 5 -2.20 7.71 20.87
C PRO A 5 -2.07 6.37 20.13
N LEU A 6 -2.31 6.40 18.81
CA LEU A 6 -2.03 5.30 17.89
C LEU A 6 -0.67 5.55 17.22
N THR A 7 0.30 4.70 17.51
CA THR A 7 1.65 4.76 16.92
C THR A 7 1.69 3.98 15.62
N VAL A 8 1.91 4.65 14.49
CA VAL A 8 1.98 4.06 13.15
C VAL A 8 3.43 3.92 12.72
N PHE A 9 3.81 2.73 12.30
CA PHE A 9 5.14 2.42 11.77
C PHE A 9 5.12 2.52 10.25
N PHE A 10 6.00 3.34 9.67
CA PHE A 10 6.03 3.59 8.23
C PHE A 10 7.45 3.72 7.69
N ASP A 11 7.59 3.59 6.38
CA ASP A 11 8.84 3.79 5.64
C ASP A 11 8.87 5.21 5.04
N GLY A 12 9.76 6.07 5.56
CA GLY A 12 9.97 7.43 5.06
C GLY A 12 10.65 7.50 3.69
N ALA A 13 11.38 6.46 3.27
CA ALA A 13 12.02 6.40 1.95
C ALA A 13 11.01 6.16 0.82
N CYS A 14 9.81 5.66 1.14
CA CYS A 14 8.73 5.49 0.17
C CYS A 14 7.94 6.80 -0.03
N PRO A 15 7.98 7.44 -1.22
CA PRO A 15 7.33 8.73 -1.46
C PRO A 15 5.80 8.69 -1.37
N ILE A 16 5.19 7.50 -1.52
CA ILE A 16 3.75 7.31 -1.36
C ILE A 16 3.41 7.28 0.14
N CYS A 17 4.12 6.47 0.91
CA CYS A 17 3.93 6.38 2.37
C CYS A 17 4.20 7.73 3.04
N ALA A 18 5.28 8.41 2.69
CA ALA A 18 5.62 9.72 3.23
C ALA A 18 4.51 10.77 2.97
N ARG A 19 3.90 10.77 1.77
CA ARG A 19 2.78 11.67 1.44
C ARG A 19 1.52 11.35 2.23
N GLU A 20 1.18 10.08 2.39
CA GLU A 20 0.04 9.62 3.20
C GLU A 20 0.21 10.07 4.65
N ILE A 21 1.38 9.80 5.25
CA ILE A 21 1.69 10.19 6.63
C ILE A 21 1.71 11.72 6.79
N ALA A 22 2.26 12.46 5.83
CA ALA A 22 2.24 13.92 5.87
C ALA A 22 0.82 14.50 5.83
N LEU A 23 -0.07 13.89 5.03
CA LEU A 23 -1.49 14.26 5.02
C LEU A 23 -2.14 13.96 6.37
N MET A 24 -1.92 12.76 6.92
CA MET A 24 -2.47 12.39 8.22
C MET A 24 -1.99 13.30 9.33
N LYS A 25 -0.70 13.66 9.36
CA LYS A 25 -0.13 14.64 10.31
C LYS A 25 -0.83 16.00 10.23
N ARG A 26 -1.16 16.47 9.02
CA ARG A 26 -1.87 17.75 8.82
C ARG A 26 -3.33 17.71 9.27
N LEU A 27 -3.97 16.55 9.11
CA LEU A 27 -5.37 16.35 9.49
C LEU A 27 -5.54 15.99 10.96
N ASP A 28 -4.48 15.49 11.63
CA ASP A 28 -4.49 15.14 13.04
C ASP A 28 -4.53 16.37 13.97
N ARG A 29 -5.68 17.07 13.95
CA ARG A 29 -5.97 18.21 14.81
C ARG A 29 -5.99 17.84 16.30
N LYS A 30 -6.21 16.56 16.62
CA LYS A 30 -6.39 16.05 17.99
C LYS A 30 -5.12 15.41 18.56
N ARG A 31 -4.00 15.40 17.80
CA ARG A 31 -2.72 14.77 18.17
C ARG A 31 -2.89 13.32 18.65
N ARG A 32 -3.75 12.58 17.97
CA ARG A 32 -4.10 11.19 18.29
C ARG A 32 -3.17 10.18 17.63
N LEU A 33 -2.38 10.61 16.64
CA LEU A 33 -1.46 9.78 15.89
C LEU A 33 -0.02 10.11 16.25
N THR A 34 0.78 9.07 16.48
CA THR A 34 2.23 9.13 16.56
C THR A 34 2.80 8.37 15.38
N PHE A 35 3.88 8.87 14.77
CA PHE A 35 4.47 8.24 13.59
C PHE A 35 5.91 7.87 13.89
N CYS A 36 6.26 6.60 13.67
CA CYS A 36 7.59 6.05 13.84
C CYS A 36 8.14 5.62 12.48
N ASP A 37 9.20 6.28 12.05
CA ASP A 37 9.89 5.97 10.80
C ASP A 37 10.97 4.91 11.07
N PHE A 38 10.80 3.71 10.49
CA PHE A 38 11.77 2.64 10.64
C PHE A 38 12.86 2.65 9.56
N SER A 39 12.79 3.57 8.59
CA SER A 39 13.84 3.78 7.60
C SER A 39 15.03 4.58 8.17
N LEU A 40 14.83 5.24 9.32
CA LEU A 40 15.88 5.98 10.00
C LEU A 40 16.92 5.04 10.62
N GLN A 41 18.18 5.43 10.49
CA GLN A 41 19.34 4.72 11.03
C GLN A 41 19.31 4.59 12.57
N ASP A 42 18.60 5.49 13.25
CA ASP A 42 18.43 5.49 14.71
C ASP A 42 17.24 4.63 15.19
N TYR A 43 16.63 3.84 14.30
CA TYR A 43 15.52 2.96 14.66
C TYR A 43 16.00 1.80 15.54
N ASP A 44 15.63 1.82 16.83
CA ASP A 44 15.91 0.71 17.75
C ASP A 44 14.71 -0.24 17.87
N LYS A 45 14.87 -1.43 17.27
CA LYS A 45 13.93 -2.55 17.38
C LYS A 45 13.66 -3.01 18.82
N LYS A 46 14.57 -2.77 19.77
CA LYS A 46 14.38 -3.12 21.18
C LYS A 46 13.36 -2.21 21.88
N VAL A 47 13.23 -0.97 21.40
CA VAL A 47 12.30 0.02 21.94
C VAL A 47 10.91 -0.18 21.35
N THR A 48 10.82 -0.54 20.07
CA THR A 48 9.55 -0.66 19.35
C THR A 48 8.98 -2.07 19.33
N GLY A 49 9.81 -3.09 19.56
CA GLY A 49 9.42 -4.50 19.55
C GLY A 49 9.24 -5.13 18.17
N PHE A 50 9.48 -4.39 17.07
CA PHE A 50 9.30 -4.88 15.70
C PHE A 50 10.60 -4.86 14.89
N ALA A 51 10.82 -5.90 14.10
CA ALA A 51 11.94 -5.93 13.16
C ALA A 51 11.58 -5.15 11.88
N PRO A 52 12.50 -4.32 11.31
CA PRO A 52 12.25 -3.60 10.06
C PRO A 52 11.84 -4.51 8.89
N SER A 53 12.36 -5.74 8.84
CA SER A 53 12.01 -6.75 7.83
C SER A 53 10.55 -7.23 7.91
N GLN A 54 9.92 -7.16 9.09
CA GLN A 54 8.50 -7.46 9.26
C GLN A 54 7.63 -6.25 8.88
N LEU A 55 8.08 -5.04 9.22
CA LEU A 55 7.39 -3.78 8.92
C LEU A 55 7.37 -3.46 7.42
N GLY A 56 8.39 -3.88 6.66
CA GLY A 56 8.43 -3.66 5.21
C GLY A 56 7.43 -4.49 4.39
N ARG A 57 6.85 -5.56 4.97
CA ARG A 57 5.90 -6.44 4.26
C ARG A 57 4.45 -5.95 4.36
N VAL A 58 4.09 -5.35 5.49
CA VAL A 58 2.74 -4.87 5.78
C VAL A 58 2.83 -3.70 6.74
N ILE A 59 1.97 -2.70 6.59
CA ILE A 59 1.91 -1.57 7.52
C ILE A 59 1.46 -2.04 8.90
N HIS A 60 2.08 -1.51 9.97
CA HIS A 60 1.73 -1.82 11.35
C HIS A 60 1.39 -0.55 12.11
N ALA A 61 0.48 -0.67 13.09
CA ALA A 61 0.27 0.34 14.10
C ALA A 61 -0.03 -0.29 15.46
N GLN A 62 0.32 0.42 16.52
CA GLN A 62 0.14 0.00 17.91
C GLN A 62 -0.64 1.06 18.68
N TRP A 63 -1.70 0.64 19.37
CA TRP A 63 -2.48 1.47 20.29
C TRP A 63 -1.73 1.68 21.61
N ALA A 64 -2.12 2.71 22.37
CA ALA A 64 -1.49 3.01 23.67
C ALA A 64 -1.66 1.90 24.73
N ASP A 65 -2.62 0.99 24.54
CA ASP A 65 -2.79 -0.20 25.38
C ASP A 65 -1.96 -1.41 24.92
N GLY A 66 -1.11 -1.22 23.92
CA GLY A 66 -0.24 -2.26 23.38
C GLY A 66 -0.86 -3.10 22.27
N ARG A 67 -2.14 -2.94 21.93
CA ARG A 67 -2.79 -3.69 20.84
C ARG A 67 -2.18 -3.32 19.49
N VAL A 68 -1.85 -4.33 18.70
CA VAL A 68 -1.21 -4.17 17.38
C VAL A 68 -2.23 -4.47 16.28
N ILE A 69 -2.27 -3.63 15.26
CA ILE A 69 -3.08 -3.81 14.05
C ILE A 69 -2.20 -3.73 12.81
N THR A 70 -2.54 -4.47 11.76
CA THR A 70 -1.73 -4.57 10.54
C THR A 70 -2.57 -4.48 9.28
N GLY A 71 -2.04 -3.86 8.22
CA GLY A 71 -2.67 -3.80 6.90
C GLY A 71 -3.77 -2.74 6.79
N VAL A 72 -4.85 -3.06 6.07
CA VAL A 72 -6.00 -2.15 5.84
C VAL A 72 -6.58 -1.55 7.15
N PRO A 73 -6.73 -2.32 8.24
CA PRO A 73 -7.16 -1.78 9.54
C PRO A 73 -6.33 -0.60 10.06
N VAL A 74 -5.03 -0.53 9.73
CA VAL A 74 -4.18 0.61 10.12
C VAL A 74 -4.67 1.90 9.47
N PHE A 75 -4.94 1.87 8.16
CA PHE A 75 -5.44 3.04 7.44
C PHE A 75 -6.81 3.49 7.95
N GLN A 76 -7.70 2.53 8.20
CA GLN A 76 -9.01 2.80 8.80
C GLN A 76 -8.90 3.47 10.17
N ALA A 77 -8.00 2.99 11.02
CA ALA A 77 -7.73 3.56 12.33
C ALA A 77 -7.11 4.97 12.26
N MET A 78 -6.21 5.21 11.30
CA MET A 78 -5.67 6.55 11.06
C MET A 78 -6.76 7.54 10.64
N TRP A 79 -7.61 7.16 9.68
CA TRP A 79 -8.71 8.00 9.21
C TRP A 79 -9.72 8.29 10.34
N GLU A 80 -10.04 7.31 11.18
CA GLU A 80 -10.87 7.52 12.36
C GLU A 80 -10.23 8.52 13.36
N ALA A 81 -8.92 8.40 13.59
CA ALA A 81 -8.18 9.26 14.51
C ALA A 81 -8.21 10.74 14.08
N VAL A 82 -8.09 11.00 12.77
CA VAL A 82 -8.12 12.37 12.20
C VAL A 82 -9.53 12.90 11.94
N GLY A 83 -10.58 12.14 12.27
CA GLY A 83 -11.98 12.57 12.10
C GLY A 83 -12.57 12.29 10.72
N LEU A 84 -11.90 11.50 9.89
CA LEU A 84 -12.38 11.00 8.60
C LEU A 84 -13.14 9.67 8.75
N GLY A 85 -13.89 9.50 9.85
CA GLY A 85 -14.66 8.27 10.11
C GLY A 85 -15.62 7.90 8.97
N LEU A 86 -16.14 8.89 8.24
CA LEU A 86 -16.95 8.67 7.04
C LEU A 86 -16.18 7.91 5.95
N LEU A 87 -14.91 8.25 5.69
CA LEU A 87 -14.05 7.51 4.74
C LEU A 87 -13.76 6.10 5.23
N THR A 88 -13.56 5.91 6.53
CA THR A 88 -13.40 4.58 7.12
C THR A 88 -14.64 3.72 6.90
N GLN A 89 -15.83 4.27 7.15
CA GLN A 89 -17.09 3.58 6.90
C GLN A 89 -17.27 3.30 5.40
N LEU A 90 -16.95 4.27 4.55
CA LEU A 90 -16.98 4.13 3.09
C LEU A 90 -16.08 3.00 2.59
N SER A 91 -14.88 2.87 3.15
CA SER A 91 -13.92 1.81 2.82
C SER A 91 -14.42 0.41 3.18
N ARG A 92 -15.39 0.31 4.08
CA ARG A 92 -16.03 -0.96 4.49
C ARG A 92 -17.24 -1.30 3.63
N VAL A 93 -17.73 -0.35 2.83
CA VAL A 93 -18.86 -0.56 1.93
C VAL A 93 -18.34 -1.10 0.60
N SER A 94 -18.48 -2.42 0.39
CA SER A 94 -18.07 -3.14 -0.84
C SER A 94 -18.74 -2.62 -2.13
N ILE A 95 -19.76 -1.75 -2.02
CA ILE A 95 -20.59 -1.24 -3.12
C ILE A 95 -19.96 -0.06 -3.88
N LEU A 96 -18.91 0.57 -3.34
CA LEU A 96 -18.26 1.74 -3.98
C LEU A 96 -17.03 1.38 -4.81
N GLU A 97 -16.64 0.10 -4.88
CA GLU A 97 -15.62 -0.40 -5.79
C GLU A 97 -15.72 0.15 -7.21
N PRO A 98 -16.89 0.17 -7.90
CA PRO A 98 -16.96 0.68 -9.27
C PRO A 98 -16.68 2.18 -9.33
N LEU A 99 -17.12 2.96 -8.33
CA LEU A 99 -16.92 4.40 -8.29
C LEU A 99 -15.44 4.75 -8.05
N PHE A 100 -14.80 4.06 -7.10
CA PHE A 100 -13.37 4.20 -6.86
C PHE A 100 -12.53 3.73 -8.04
N TYR A 101 -12.93 2.65 -8.73
CA TYR A 101 -12.26 2.21 -9.95
C TYR A 101 -12.35 3.27 -11.05
N ARG A 102 -13.51 3.92 -11.22
CA ARG A 102 -13.67 5.00 -12.20
C ARG A 102 -12.88 6.25 -11.83
N ALA A 103 -12.91 6.65 -10.56
CA ALA A 103 -12.12 7.78 -10.06
C ALA A 103 -10.61 7.52 -10.19
N TYR A 104 -10.16 6.31 -9.85
CA TYR A 104 -8.77 5.89 -9.98
C TYR A 104 -8.35 5.75 -11.45
N ALA A 105 -9.19 5.20 -12.33
CA ALA A 105 -8.90 5.12 -13.77
C ALA A 105 -8.81 6.51 -14.42
N TRP A 106 -9.58 7.48 -13.92
CA TRP A 106 -9.45 8.88 -14.33
C TRP A 106 -8.15 9.50 -13.80
N PHE A 107 -7.84 9.31 -12.51
CA PHE A 107 -6.59 9.76 -11.92
C PHE A 107 -5.36 9.15 -12.60
N ALA A 108 -5.35 7.85 -12.88
CA ALA A 108 -4.28 7.13 -13.55
C ALA A 108 -4.06 7.61 -15.00
N ARG A 109 -5.12 8.00 -15.71
CA ARG A 109 -5.04 8.63 -17.03
C ARG A 109 -4.45 10.04 -16.95
N ASN A 110 -4.79 10.80 -15.92
CA ASN A 110 -4.25 12.14 -15.70
C ASN A 110 -2.91 12.16 -14.94
N ARG A 111 -2.40 11.01 -14.48
CA ARG A 111 -1.21 10.94 -13.60
C ARG A 111 0.07 11.46 -14.26
N LEU A 112 0.23 11.24 -15.57
CA LEU A 112 1.42 11.70 -16.31
C LEU A 112 1.43 13.23 -16.44
N TRP A 113 0.25 13.83 -16.54
CA TRP A 113 0.07 15.28 -16.55
C TRP A 113 0.22 15.89 -15.15
N LEU A 114 -0.33 15.24 -14.10
CA LEU A 114 -0.25 15.68 -12.70
C LEU A 114 1.13 15.50 -12.04
N THR A 115 1.95 14.55 -12.52
CA THR A 115 3.27 14.25 -11.91
C THR A 115 4.46 14.84 -12.66
N GLY A 116 4.24 15.56 -13.77
CA GLY A 116 5.30 16.30 -14.47
C GLY A 116 6.45 15.46 -15.04
N ARG A 117 6.42 14.12 -14.93
CA ARG A 117 7.45 13.19 -15.44
C ARG A 117 7.31 12.91 -16.93
N ALA A 118 6.97 13.93 -17.72
CA ALA A 118 7.05 13.87 -19.18
C ALA A 118 8.38 14.45 -19.71
N LYS A 119 9.23 15.01 -18.85
CA LYS A 119 10.41 15.78 -19.31
C LYS A 119 11.77 15.09 -19.16
N ASP A 120 11.84 13.95 -18.47
CA ASP A 120 13.09 13.20 -18.32
C ASP A 120 12.92 11.74 -18.74
N CYS A 121 12.84 11.52 -20.06
CA CYS A 121 13.16 10.21 -20.65
C CYS A 121 14.08 10.44 -21.87
N PRO A 122 15.40 10.63 -21.67
CA PRO A 122 16.36 10.31 -22.70
C PRO A 122 16.61 8.80 -22.64
N GLY A 123 16.19 8.07 -23.67
CA GLY A 123 16.57 6.67 -23.84
C GLY A 123 15.42 5.68 -23.68
N SER A 124 15.14 5.03 -24.79
CA SER A 124 14.22 3.91 -25.01
C SER A 124 14.49 2.72 -24.09
N THR A 125 14.05 2.75 -22.83
CA THR A 125 13.88 1.50 -22.04
C THR A 125 12.77 1.64 -21.01
N CYS A 126 11.53 1.65 -21.46
CA CYS A 126 10.38 1.36 -20.60
C CYS A 126 9.57 0.24 -21.24
N ALA A 127 10.10 -0.98 -21.16
CA ALA A 127 9.31 -2.19 -21.29
C ALA A 127 8.46 -2.31 -20.02
N ALA A 128 7.28 -1.68 -20.04
CA ALA A 128 6.23 -2.01 -19.09
C ALA A 128 5.90 -3.49 -19.29
N SER A 129 6.23 -4.31 -18.29
CA SER A 129 5.91 -5.72 -18.20
C SER A 129 4.39 -5.91 -18.11
N LEU A 130 3.71 -5.77 -19.24
CA LEU A 130 2.32 -6.14 -19.48
C LEU A 130 2.32 -7.13 -20.65
N GLY A 131 2.82 -8.34 -20.41
CA GLY A 131 2.83 -9.34 -21.47
C GLY A 131 3.62 -10.63 -21.23
N THR A 132 3.45 -11.33 -20.09
CA THR A 132 4.00 -12.70 -19.99
C THR A 132 3.16 -13.62 -19.08
N LYS A 133 1.84 -13.66 -19.27
CA LYS A 133 1.00 -14.73 -18.66
C LYS A 133 -0.06 -15.36 -19.59
N ARG A 134 0.08 -15.23 -20.91
CA ARG A 134 -0.83 -15.90 -21.86
C ARG A 134 -0.19 -17.01 -22.71
N LYS A 135 1.14 -17.08 -22.86
CA LYS A 135 1.78 -18.08 -23.73
C LYS A 135 2.01 -19.46 -23.10
N GLU A 136 1.95 -19.61 -21.79
CA GLU A 136 2.24 -20.92 -21.15
C GLU A 136 1.05 -21.89 -21.18
N LEU A 137 -0.19 -21.39 -21.22
CA LEU A 137 -1.39 -22.24 -21.25
C LEU A 137 -1.74 -22.78 -22.65
N ASP A 138 -1.24 -22.15 -23.72
CA ASP A 138 -1.45 -22.65 -25.09
C ASP A 138 -0.45 -23.75 -25.48
N ASN A 139 0.75 -23.78 -24.89
CA ASN A 139 1.78 -24.78 -25.25
C ASN A 139 1.58 -26.15 -24.56
N LEU A 140 0.83 -26.21 -23.46
CA LEU A 140 0.47 -27.46 -22.78
C LEU A 140 -0.72 -28.20 -23.42
N ARG A 141 -1.48 -27.55 -24.33
CA ARG A 141 -2.55 -28.19 -25.11
C ARG A 141 -2.11 -28.68 -26.49
N ALA A 142 -0.91 -28.31 -26.95
CA ALA A 142 -0.39 -28.66 -28.27
C ALA A 142 0.50 -29.92 -28.32
N HIS A 143 0.92 -30.49 -27.17
CA HIS A 143 1.86 -31.63 -27.12
C HIS A 143 1.32 -32.91 -26.45
N GLY A 144 0.00 -33.04 -26.27
CA GLY A 144 -0.62 -34.19 -25.59
C GLY A 144 -1.29 -35.22 -26.50
N GLY A 145 -0.88 -35.35 -27.76
CA GLY A 145 -1.49 -36.27 -28.72
C GLY A 145 -0.49 -37.03 -29.59
N SER A 146 -0.52 -38.37 -29.46
CA SER A 146 -0.14 -39.40 -30.45
C SER A 146 1.17 -40.20 -30.22
N GLY A 147 1.03 -41.54 -30.31
CA GLY A 147 2.09 -42.55 -30.54
C GLY A 147 2.50 -43.31 -29.28
N ILE A 148 1.98 -44.51 -28.95
CA ILE A 148 2.18 -45.83 -29.59
C ILE A 148 3.67 -46.23 -29.72
N ALA A 149 4.05 -47.35 -29.08
CA ALA A 149 4.85 -48.47 -29.63
C ALA A 149 5.95 -49.02 -28.69
N HIS A 150 5.90 -50.33 -28.48
CA HIS A 150 7.01 -51.29 -28.32
C HIS A 150 8.08 -51.03 -27.25
N ARG A 151 8.12 -51.87 -26.20
CA ARG A 151 8.94 -53.09 -26.16
C ARG A 151 8.59 -53.95 -24.95
#